data_AF-K2DAW1-F1
#
_entry.id   AF-K2DAW1-F1
#
_cell.length_a   1.000
_cell.length_b   1.000
_cell.length_c   1.000
_cell.angle_alpha   90.00
_cell.angle_beta   90.00
_cell.angle_gamma   90.00
#
_symmetry.space_group_name_H-M   'P 1'
#
loop_
_entity.id
_entity.type
_entity.pdbx_description
1 polymer ?
#
loop_
_entity_poly.entity_id
_entity_poly.type
_entity_poly.pdbx_seq_one_letter_code
_entity_poly.pdbx_strand_id
1 'polypeptide(L)'
;MDQKILVYIDLEGISIKVGHLWSHYRNGRESMSFEYAHSWLNHPKRFSLDPALKLVQGTFHASSDKPLFGAIEDSAPDRWGRMLMRRSERRNAEQEKRTPRA
;
A
#
# COMPACT_ATOMS: atom_id res chain seq x y z
N MET A 1 -3.72 13.74 -1.47
CA MET A 1 -2.45 13.83 -0.74
C MET A 1 -1.58 12.71 -1.24
N ASP A 2 -0.30 12.98 -1.51
CA ASP A 2 0.65 11.95 -1.92
C ASP A 2 1.27 11.36 -0.63
N GLN A 3 0.76 10.22 -0.18
CA GLN A 3 1.25 9.59 1.05
C GLN A 3 2.34 8.59 0.71
N LYS A 4 3.54 8.78 1.27
CA LYS A 4 4.63 7.81 1.19
C LYS A 4 4.45 6.73 2.24
N ILE A 5 4.41 5.48 1.79
CA ILE A 5 4.25 4.27 2.58
C ILE A 5 5.51 3.44 2.44
N LEU A 6 6.06 2.96 3.55
CA LEU A 6 7.21 2.06 3.53
C LEU A 6 6.71 0.63 3.35
N VAL A 7 7.34 -0.12 2.45
CA VAL A 7 6.95 -1.52 2.17
C VAL A 7 8.04 -2.44 2.71
N TYR A 8 7.63 -3.35 3.57
CA TYR A 8 8.46 -4.37 4.19
C TYR A 8 7.86 -5.75 3.92
N ILE A 9 8.72 -6.77 3.90
CA ILE A 9 8.30 -8.16 4.01
C ILE A 9 8.93 -8.76 5.25
N ASP A 10 8.26 -9.73 5.83
CA ASP A 10 8.88 -10.63 6.80
C ASP A 10 9.47 -11.83 6.05
N LEU A 11 10.77 -12.07 6.25
CA LEU A 11 11.44 -13.29 5.82
C LEU A 11 12.12 -13.92 7.03
N GLU A 12 11.63 -15.09 7.43
CA GLU A 12 12.20 -15.86 8.55
C GLU A 12 12.24 -15.05 9.86
N GLY A 13 11.20 -14.22 10.12
CA GLY A 13 11.11 -13.39 11.31
C GLY A 13 11.92 -12.10 11.23
N ILE A 14 12.53 -11.79 10.07
CA ILE A 14 13.28 -10.57 9.84
C ILE A 14 12.48 -9.65 8.92
N SER A 15 12.15 -8.45 9.41
CA SER A 15 11.54 -7.40 8.61
C SER A 15 12.56 -6.75 7.69
N ILE A 16 12.44 -7.00 6.39
CA ILE A 16 13.34 -6.49 5.35
C ILE A 16 12.61 -5.42 4.55
N LYS A 17 13.23 -4.26 4.39
CA LYS A 17 12.69 -3.17 3.56
C LYS A 17 12.77 -3.55 2.08
N VAL A 18 11.61 -3.60 1.44
CA VAL A 18 11.49 -3.94 0.02
C VAL A 18 11.38 -2.71 -0.86
N GLY A 19 10.79 -1.64 -0.38
CA GLY A 19 10.62 -0.44 -1.19
C GLY A 19 9.80 0.66 -0.55
N HIS A 20 9.34 1.55 -1.41
CA HIS A 20 8.42 2.62 -1.06
C HIS A 20 7.24 2.59 -2.02
N LEU A 21 6.06 2.85 -1.48
CA LEU A 21 4.84 3.04 -2.24
C LEU A 21 4.37 4.47 -2.03
N TRP A 22 3.80 5.07 -3.06
CA TRP A 22 3.09 6.34 -2.97
C TRP A 22 1.65 6.10 -3.39
N SER A 23 0.72 6.43 -2.50
CA SER A 23 -0.70 6.53 -2.87
C SER A 23 -0.99 7.95 -3.31
N HIS A 24 -1.64 8.07 -4.46
CA HIS A 24 -2.07 9.31 -5.07
C HIS A 24 -3.59 9.31 -5.15
N TYR A 25 -4.23 10.33 -4.61
CA TYR A 25 -5.69 10.51 -4.73
C TYR A 25 -6.00 11.80 -5.47
N ARG A 26 -6.58 11.69 -6.68
CA ARG A 26 -6.95 12.82 -7.54
C ARG A 26 -8.31 12.55 -8.20
N ASN A 27 -9.21 13.54 -8.16
CA ASN A 27 -10.52 13.50 -8.82
C ASN A 27 -11.36 12.24 -8.51
N GLY A 28 -11.33 11.77 -7.26
CA GLY A 28 -12.06 10.57 -6.85
C GLY A 28 -11.45 9.24 -7.29
N ARG A 29 -10.26 9.26 -7.89
CA ARG A 29 -9.49 8.08 -8.27
C ARG A 29 -8.23 7.97 -7.43
N GLU A 30 -8.00 6.79 -6.88
CA GLU A 30 -6.74 6.42 -6.24
C GLU A 30 -5.84 5.74 -7.27
N SER A 31 -4.55 6.06 -7.28
CA SER A 31 -3.53 5.37 -8.06
C SER A 31 -2.25 5.22 -7.26
N MET A 32 -1.44 4.22 -7.57
CA MET A 32 -0.22 3.94 -6.84
C MET A 32 1.04 4.02 -7.71
N SER A 33 2.13 4.45 -7.09
CA SER A 33 3.48 4.30 -7.62
C SER A 33 4.33 3.51 -6.65
N PHE A 34 5.29 2.73 -7.13
CA PHE A 34 6.15 1.90 -6.30
C PHE A 34 7.60 1.94 -6.77
N GLU A 35 8.54 1.93 -5.85
CA GLU A 35 9.97 1.83 -6.15
C GLU A 35 10.64 0.82 -5.23
N TYR A 36 11.39 -0.13 -5.80
CA TYR A 36 12.17 -1.08 -5.02
C TYR A 36 13.33 -0.39 -4.31
N ALA A 37 13.58 -0.79 -3.06
CA ALA A 37 14.80 -0.44 -2.36
C ALA A 37 16.00 -1.11 -3.03
N HIS A 38 17.11 -0.36 -3.18
CA HIS A 38 18.35 -0.90 -3.75
C HIS A 38 18.85 -2.13 -2.97
N SER A 39 18.65 -2.16 -1.64
CA SER A 39 18.96 -3.32 -0.81
C SER A 39 18.18 -4.57 -1.21
N TRP A 40 16.90 -4.43 -1.60
CA TRP A 40 16.08 -5.56 -2.04
C TRP A 40 16.46 -6.03 -3.44
N LEU A 41 16.75 -5.09 -4.36
CA LEU A 41 17.20 -5.44 -5.71
C LEU A 41 18.48 -6.27 -5.73
N ASN A 42 19.31 -6.18 -4.68
CA ASN A 42 20.54 -6.97 -4.51
C ASN A 42 20.41 -8.11 -3.48
N HIS A 43 19.23 -8.31 -2.87
CA HIS A 43 19.05 -9.31 -1.83
C HIS A 43 19.05 -10.73 -2.44
N PRO A 44 19.71 -11.73 -1.82
CA PRO A 44 19.78 -13.09 -2.38
C PRO A 44 18.43 -13.79 -2.49
N LYS A 45 17.48 -13.47 -1.60
CA LYS A 45 16.11 -14.00 -1.61
C LYS A 45 15.10 -13.08 -2.31
N ARG A 46 15.56 -12.19 -3.20
CA ARG A 46 14.69 -11.20 -3.86
C ARG A 46 13.66 -11.85 -4.78
N PHE A 47 12.48 -11.28 -4.83
CA PHE A 47 11.42 -11.65 -5.77
C PHE A 47 10.55 -10.42 -6.09
N SER A 48 9.83 -10.50 -7.22
CA SER A 48 8.85 -9.48 -7.61
C SER A 48 7.61 -9.57 -6.74
N LEU A 49 7.20 -8.46 -6.12
CA LEU A 49 5.99 -8.42 -5.27
C LEU A 49 4.69 -8.63 -6.07
N ASP A 50 4.67 -8.17 -7.31
CA ASP A 50 3.55 -8.28 -8.24
C ASP A 50 4.12 -8.56 -9.65
N PRO A 51 3.43 -9.30 -10.52
CA PRO A 51 3.87 -9.52 -11.90
C PRO A 51 4.20 -8.24 -12.69
N ALA A 52 3.54 -7.12 -12.36
CA ALA A 52 3.81 -5.80 -12.96
C ALA A 52 5.06 -5.12 -12.38
N LEU A 53 5.54 -5.54 -11.20
CA LEU A 53 6.67 -4.96 -10.47
C LEU A 53 7.93 -5.80 -10.70
N LYS A 54 8.47 -5.75 -11.92
CA LYS A 54 9.73 -6.43 -12.29
C LYS A 54 10.89 -5.96 -11.40
N LEU A 55 11.85 -6.84 -11.10
CA LEU A 55 13.03 -6.52 -10.27
C LEU A 55 14.06 -5.64 -10.99
N VAL A 56 13.67 -4.41 -11.31
CA VAL A 56 14.53 -3.40 -11.91
C VAL A 56 14.48 -2.11 -11.09
N GLN A 57 15.50 -1.28 -11.26
CA GLN A 57 15.54 0.05 -10.67
C GLN A 57 14.54 0.98 -11.37
N GLY A 58 14.01 1.92 -10.61
CA GLY A 58 13.09 2.95 -11.09
C GLY A 58 11.70 2.83 -10.47
N THR A 59 10.88 3.83 -10.76
CA THR A 59 9.52 3.93 -10.25
C THR A 59 8.54 3.27 -11.21
N PHE A 60 7.78 2.32 -10.70
CA PHE A 60 6.63 1.74 -11.36
C PHE A 60 5.41 2.60 -11.09
N HIS A 61 4.69 2.98 -12.14
CA HIS A 61 3.41 3.64 -12.04
C HIS A 61 2.32 2.65 -12.45
N ALA A 62 1.32 2.48 -11.60
CA ALA A 62 0.16 1.68 -11.94
C ALA A 62 -0.57 2.27 -13.15
N SER A 63 -1.08 1.43 -14.04
CA SER A 63 -1.76 1.89 -15.26
C SER A 63 -3.14 2.46 -14.93
N SER A 64 -3.71 3.25 -15.84
CA SER A 64 -5.06 3.81 -15.63
C SER A 64 -6.15 2.74 -15.52
N ASP A 65 -5.97 1.60 -16.19
CA ASP A 65 -6.91 0.47 -16.17
C ASP A 65 -6.78 -0.40 -14.92
N LYS A 66 -5.57 -0.43 -14.32
CA LYS A 66 -5.28 -1.13 -13.08
C LYS A 66 -4.48 -0.20 -12.16
N PRO A 67 -5.16 0.73 -11.47
CA PRO A 67 -4.51 1.82 -10.76
C PRO A 67 -3.86 1.40 -9.43
N LEU A 68 -4.10 0.16 -9.00
CA LEU A 68 -3.49 -0.46 -7.82
C LEU A 68 -2.70 -1.70 -8.25
N PHE A 69 -1.57 -1.97 -7.57
CA PHE A 69 -0.87 -3.24 -7.75
C PHE A 69 -1.67 -4.36 -7.08
N GLY A 70 -1.84 -5.49 -7.76
CA GLY A 70 -2.74 -6.55 -7.29
C GLY A 70 -2.31 -7.14 -5.95
N ALA A 71 -1.00 -7.32 -5.76
CA ALA A 71 -0.45 -7.79 -4.49
C ALA A 71 -0.77 -6.86 -3.29
N ILE A 72 -0.95 -5.57 -3.54
CA ILE A 72 -1.33 -4.59 -2.51
C ILE A 72 -2.86 -4.53 -2.36
N GLU A 73 -3.58 -4.58 -3.49
CA GLU A 73 -5.03 -4.55 -3.54
C GLU A 73 -5.68 -5.75 -2.83
N ASP A 74 -5.02 -6.92 -2.85
CA ASP A 74 -5.53 -8.12 -2.17
C ASP A 74 -5.67 -7.94 -0.65
N SER A 75 -4.92 -7.00 -0.06
CA SER A 75 -5.05 -6.65 1.36
C SER A 75 -6.13 -5.60 1.64
N ALA A 76 -6.81 -5.07 0.62
CA ALA A 76 -7.84 -4.06 0.80
C ALA A 76 -9.07 -4.65 1.52
N PRO A 77 -9.67 -3.90 2.46
CA PRO A 77 -10.84 -4.38 3.15
C PRO A 77 -12.02 -4.53 2.19
N ASP A 78 -12.70 -5.67 2.28
CA ASP A 78 -13.95 -5.88 1.56
C ASP A 78 -15.07 -4.93 2.08
N ARG A 79 -16.30 -5.12 1.57
CA ARG A 79 -17.42 -4.28 1.99
C ARG A 79 -17.70 -4.40 3.49
N TRP A 80 -17.57 -5.59 4.07
CA TRP A 80 -17.83 -5.83 5.48
C TRP A 80 -16.71 -5.25 6.35
N GLY A 81 -15.45 -5.47 5.98
CA GLY A 81 -14.28 -4.87 6.61
C GLY A 81 -14.37 -3.35 6.65
N ARG A 82 -14.74 -2.69 5.54
CA ARG A 82 -14.97 -1.23 5.51
C ARG A 82 -16.09 -0.80 6.45
N MET A 83 -17.16 -1.59 6.58
CA MET A 83 -18.23 -1.32 7.54
C MET A 83 -17.72 -1.38 8.98
N LEU A 84 -16.93 -2.41 9.32
CA LEU A 84 -16.34 -2.58 10.64
C LEU A 84 -15.39 -1.43 10.98
N MET A 85 -14.51 -1.04 10.06
CA MET A 85 -13.61 0.11 10.21
C MET A 85 -14.39 1.41 10.48
N ARG A 86 -15.43 1.71 9.68
CA ARG A 86 -16.29 2.89 9.89
C ARG A 86 -17.01 2.85 11.24
N ARG A 87 -17.47 1.68 11.67
CA ARG A 87 -18.12 1.52 12.98
C ARG A 87 -17.14 1.75 14.12
N SER A 88 -15.90 1.28 13.99
CA SER A 88 -14.83 1.52 14.96
C SER A 88 -14.50 3.02 15.05
N GLU A 89 -14.31 3.66 13.89
CA GLU A 89 -13.97 5.08 13.81
C GLU A 89 -15.05 5.99 14.42
N ARG A 90 -16.35 5.67 14.23
CA ARG A 90 -17.44 6.40 14.92
C ARG A 90 -17.33 6.33 16.43
N ARG A 91 -17.07 5.14 16.99
CA ARG A 91 -16.91 4.97 18.45
C ARG A 91 -15.71 5.74 18.97
N ASN A 92 -14.58 5.69 18.26
CA ASN A 92 -13.38 6.43 18.63
C ASN A 92 -13.63 7.94 18.60
N ALA A 93 -14.31 8.43 17.56
CA ALA A 93 -14.64 9.84 17.41
C ALA A 93 -15.58 10.35 18.52
N GLU A 94 -16.57 9.55 18.93
CA GLU A 94 -17.45 9.85 20.07
C GLU A 94 -16.66 9.96 21.38
N GLN A 95 -15.75 9.02 21.65
CA GLN A 95 -14.88 9.05 22.83
C GLN A 95 -13.94 10.25 22.84
N GLU A 96 -13.40 10.60 21.67
CA GLU A 96 -12.48 11.72 21.47
C GLU A 96 -13.19 13.07 21.28
N LYS A 97 -14.54 13.11 21.31
CA LYS A 97 -15.36 14.31 21.06
C LYS A 97 -15.01 15.05 19.77
N ARG A 98 -14.74 14.30 18.70
CA ARG A 98 -14.44 14.83 17.37
C ARG A 98 -15.40 14.28 16.32
N THR A 99 -15.42 14.88 15.15
CA THR A 99 -16.11 14.31 13.98
C THR A 99 -15.37 13.05 13.50
N PRO A 100 -16.07 11.98 13.08
CA PRO A 100 -15.46 10.82 12.46
C PRO A 100 -14.65 11.19 11.21
N ARG A 101 -13.49 10.57 11.05
CA ARG A 101 -12.67 10.68 9.84
C ARG A 101 -13.28 9.84 8.72
N ALA A 102 -13.11 10.30 7.49
CA ALA A 102 -13.57 9.63 6.27
C ALA A 102 -12.66 8.45 5.90
#